data_AF-A0A0F3KRF2-F1
#
_entry.id   AF-A0A0F3KRF2-F1
#
_cell.length_a   1.000
_cell.length_b   1.000
_cell.length_c   1.000
_cell.angle_alpha   90.00
_cell.angle_beta   90.00
_cell.angle_gamma   90.00
#
_symmetry.space_group_name_H-M   'P 1'
#
loop_
_entity.id
_entity.type
_entity.pdbx_description
1 polymer ?
#
loop_
_entity_poly.entity_id
_entity_poly.type
_entity_poly.pdbx_seq_one_letter_code
_entity_poly.pdbx_strand_id
1 'polypeptide(L)'
;MTASWKTVYEGQHEGRAVTVRESNDGTFKVLTKQTVHDEGIAYQDGHTFVHVSPASVGEQVESEVNSRESLREALKELHFTPNSVDTICQGLA
;
A
#
# COMPACT_ATOMS: atom_id res chain seq x y z
N MET A 1 17.11 -2.91 19.17
CA MET A 1 16.75 -4.00 18.27
C MET A 1 16.53 -3.40 16.90
N THR A 2 17.24 -3.85 15.86
CA THR A 2 17.02 -3.42 14.47
C THR A 2 15.82 -4.17 13.93
N ALA A 3 14.74 -3.46 13.58
CA ALA A 3 13.58 -4.05 12.91
C ALA A 3 14.05 -4.75 11.62
N SER A 4 13.87 -6.07 11.53
CA SER A 4 14.16 -6.82 10.30
C SER A 4 12.88 -6.94 9.50
N TRP A 5 12.87 -6.34 8.32
CA TRP A 5 11.73 -6.35 7.41
C TRP A 5 11.85 -7.52 6.45
N LYS A 6 10.86 -8.41 6.45
CA LYS A 6 10.71 -9.51 5.50
C LYS A 6 9.64 -9.14 4.49
N THR A 7 9.92 -9.27 3.20
CA THR A 7 8.87 -9.17 2.18
C THR A 7 7.93 -10.37 2.30
N VAL A 8 6.65 -10.10 2.56
CA VAL A 8 5.58 -11.11 2.72
C VAL A 8 4.61 -11.12 1.53
N TYR A 9 4.65 -10.09 0.69
CA TYR A 9 3.86 -10.02 -0.54
C TYR A 9 4.49 -9.08 -1.57
N GLU A 10 4.44 -9.49 -2.84
CA GLU A 10 4.74 -8.63 -4.00
C GLU A 10 3.73 -8.92 -5.11
N GLY A 11 3.20 -7.86 -5.72
CA GLY A 11 2.22 -8.00 -6.79
C GLY A 11 1.97 -6.69 -7.53
N GLN A 12 1.24 -6.76 -8.63
CA GLN A 12 0.81 -5.59 -9.39
C GLN A 12 -0.71 -5.53 -9.41
N HIS A 13 -1.26 -4.40 -8.97
CA HIS A 13 -2.69 -4.13 -8.86
C HIS A 13 -2.98 -2.78 -9.46
N GLU A 14 -3.92 -2.71 -10.40
CA GLU A 14 -4.50 -1.44 -10.86
C GLU A 14 -3.43 -0.44 -11.38
N GLY A 15 -2.42 -0.95 -12.10
CA GLY A 15 -1.32 -0.13 -12.62
C GLY A 15 -0.27 0.29 -11.57
N ARG A 16 -0.37 -0.21 -10.35
CA ARG A 16 0.55 0.05 -9.23
C ARG A 16 1.27 -1.24 -8.82
N ALA A 17 2.57 -1.15 -8.57
CA ALA A 17 3.31 -2.22 -7.89
C ALA A 17 3.08 -2.09 -6.39
N VAL A 18 2.77 -3.20 -5.73
CA VAL A 18 2.53 -3.30 -4.29
C VAL A 18 3.53 -4.27 -3.68
N THR A 19 4.26 -3.82 -2.68
CA THR A 19 5.15 -4.65 -1.86
C THR A 19 4.72 -4.53 -0.41
N VAL A 20 4.40 -5.64 0.25
CA VAL A 20 4.14 -5.67 1.70
C VAL A 20 5.32 -6.32 2.40
N ARG A 21 5.83 -5.63 3.42
CA ARG A 21 6.87 -6.14 4.31
C ARG A 21 6.32 -6.28 5.71
N GLU A 22 6.72 -7.31 6.40
CA GLU A 22 6.38 -7.55 7.80
C GLU A 22 7.66 -7.45 8.64
N SER A 23 7.56 -6.81 9.81
CA SER A 23 8.59 -6.81 10.84
C SER A 23 8.29 -7.90 11.86
N ASN A 24 9.33 -8.38 12.56
CA ASN A 24 9.19 -9.45 13.57
C ASN A 24 8.21 -9.11 14.72
N ASP A 25 7.91 -7.84 14.93
CA ASP A 25 6.98 -7.33 15.93
C ASP A 25 5.50 -7.30 15.45
N GLY A 26 5.22 -7.75 14.23
CA GLY A 26 3.86 -7.79 13.66
C GLY A 26 3.42 -6.49 12.97
N THR A 27 4.32 -5.53 12.83
CA THR A 27 4.13 -4.32 12.02
C THR A 27 4.32 -4.63 10.54
N PHE A 28 3.48 -4.04 9.69
CA PHE A 28 3.55 -4.14 8.25
C PHE A 28 3.92 -2.78 7.62
N LYS A 29 4.67 -2.84 6.52
CA LYS A 29 4.91 -1.73 5.60
C LYS A 29 4.33 -2.05 4.25
N VAL A 30 3.51 -1.15 3.73
CA VAL A 30 3.01 -1.22 2.35
C VAL A 30 3.75 -0.18 1.54
N LEU A 31 4.43 -0.65 0.50
CA LEU A 31 5.07 0.19 -0.49
C LEU A 31 4.23 0.11 -1.76
N THR A 32 3.66 1.23 -2.18
CA THR A 32 2.94 1.34 -3.45
C THR A 32 3.71 2.23 -4.41
N LYS A 33 4.03 1.73 -5.59
CA LYS A 33 4.73 2.46 -6.64
C LYS A 33 3.88 2.53 -7.90
N GLN A 34 3.68 3.71 -8.45
CA GLN A 34 2.96 3.85 -9.72
C GLN A 34 3.85 3.37 -10.87
N THR A 35 3.37 2.40 -11.66
CA THR A 35 4.14 1.75 -12.75
C THR A 35 3.75 2.21 -14.14
N VAL A 36 2.60 2.86 -14.29
CA VAL A 36 2.08 3.40 -15.55
C VAL A 36 1.90 4.91 -15.43
N HIS A 37 2.10 5.65 -16.53
CA HIS A 37 1.73 7.06 -16.58
C HIS A 37 0.22 7.16 -16.62
N ASP A 38 -0.36 7.45 -15.47
CA ASP A 38 -1.78 7.73 -15.34
C ASP A 38 -1.93 9.18 -14.88
N GLU A 39 -2.58 10.02 -15.68
CA GLU A 39 -2.86 11.43 -15.34
C GLU A 39 -3.90 11.56 -14.21
N GLY A 40 -4.47 10.47 -13.70
CA GLY A 40 -5.58 10.51 -12.74
C GLY A 40 -5.44 9.52 -11.60
N ILE A 41 -4.89 9.97 -10.47
CA ILE A 41 -5.26 9.50 -9.12
C ILE A 41 -4.59 10.34 -8.01
N ALA A 42 -4.55 11.66 -8.16
CA ALA A 42 -4.35 12.56 -7.02
C ALA A 42 -5.73 13.10 -6.61
N TYR A 43 -6.48 12.34 -5.81
CA TYR A 43 -7.78 12.78 -5.33
C TYR A 43 -7.64 13.31 -3.89
N GLN A 44 -7.87 14.61 -3.74
CA GLN A 44 -8.00 15.25 -2.43
C GLN A 44 -9.44 15.08 -1.95
N ASP A 45 -9.68 14.18 -1.01
CA ASP A 45 -10.96 14.11 -0.29
C ASP A 45 -10.88 14.97 0.98
N GLY A 46 -11.48 16.16 0.92
CA GLY A 46 -11.69 17.04 2.07
C GLY A 46 -10.62 18.07 2.39
N HIS A 47 -10.98 19.03 3.26
CA HIS A 47 -10.16 20.18 3.65
C HIS A 47 -9.09 19.84 4.73
N THR A 48 -9.01 18.56 5.12
CA THR A 48 -8.27 18.08 6.29
C THR A 48 -7.37 16.87 6.02
N PHE A 49 -7.46 16.22 4.85
CA PHE A 49 -6.71 15.00 4.55
C PHE A 49 -6.06 15.09 3.16
N VAL A 50 -4.72 15.00 3.12
CA VAL A 50 -3.95 14.82 1.89
C VAL A 50 -3.62 13.34 1.78
N HIS A 51 -4.47 12.58 1.10
CA HIS A 51 -4.16 11.19 0.75
C HIS A 51 -3.23 11.21 -0.46
N VAL A 52 -1.94 11.05 -0.23
CA VAL A 52 -0.94 10.89 -1.29
C VAL A 52 -1.08 9.48 -1.85
N SER A 53 -1.96 9.31 -2.84
CA SER A 53 -1.71 8.29 -3.85
C SER A 53 -0.54 8.78 -4.70
N PRO A 54 0.39 7.92 -5.12
CA PRO A 54 1.47 8.33 -6.00
C PRO A 54 0.85 8.95 -7.27
N ALA A 55 1.17 10.22 -7.51
CA ALA A 55 0.58 11.07 -8.54
C ALA A 55 1.49 11.14 -9.78
N SER A 56 2.75 10.73 -9.65
CA SER A 56 3.74 10.70 -10.72
C SER A 56 4.33 9.31 -10.94
N VAL A 57 4.68 9.01 -12.20
CA VAL A 57 5.40 7.77 -12.55
C VAL A 57 6.68 7.66 -11.73
N GLY A 58 6.81 6.57 -10.99
CA GLY A 58 7.98 6.32 -10.13
C GLY A 58 7.86 6.87 -8.71
N GLU A 59 6.81 7.61 -8.38
CA GLU A 59 6.50 7.99 -7.01
C GLU A 59 6.15 6.75 -6.18
N GLN A 60 6.70 6.68 -4.98
CA GLN A 60 6.53 5.59 -4.06
C GLN A 60 5.99 6.14 -2.74
N VAL A 61 4.85 5.60 -2.31
CA VAL A 61 4.26 5.90 -1.02
C VAL A 61 4.48 4.71 -0.11
N GLU A 62 4.93 4.99 1.11
CA GLU A 62 5.10 4.00 2.18
C GLU A 62 4.08 4.28 3.28
N SER A 63 3.31 3.27 3.64
CA SER A 63 2.41 3.30 4.79
C SER A 63 2.82 2.21 5.77
N GLU A 64 3.05 2.59 7.03
CA GLU A 64 3.37 1.67 8.12
C GLU A 64 2.12 1.47 8.99
N VAL A 65 1.80 0.22 9.28
CA VAL A 65 0.61 -0.19 10.03
C VAL A 65 0.95 -1.30 11.00
N ASN A 66 0.37 -1.28 12.18
CA ASN A 66 0.76 -2.15 13.30
C ASN A 66 0.00 -3.50 13.36
N SER A 67 -0.88 -3.78 12.41
CA SER A 67 -1.66 -5.02 12.40
C SER A 67 -2.16 -5.37 11.00
N ARG A 68 -2.58 -6.63 10.81
CA ARG A 68 -3.17 -7.10 9.54
C ARG A 68 -4.54 -6.45 9.25
N GLU A 69 -5.28 -6.09 10.29
CA GLU A 69 -6.55 -5.36 10.15
C GLU A 69 -6.28 -3.93 9.69
N SER A 70 -5.31 -3.25 10.33
CA SER A 70 -4.85 -1.92 9.92
C SER A 70 -4.28 -1.91 8.49
N LEU A 71 -3.60 -2.99 8.07
CA LEU A 71 -3.15 -3.20 6.70
C LEU A 71 -4.31 -3.23 5.70
N ARG A 72 -5.38 -3.95 6.01
CA ARG A 72 -6.56 -4.01 5.15
C ARG A 72 -7.20 -2.64 5.01
N GLU A 73 -7.33 -1.88 6.11
CA GLU A 73 -7.88 -0.53 6.05
C GLU A 73 -6.97 0.43 5.28
N ALA A 74 -5.65 0.39 5.49
CA ALA A 74 -4.71 1.20 4.72
C ALA A 74 -4.79 0.92 3.20
N LEU A 75 -4.96 -0.33 2.79
CA LEU A 75 -5.16 -0.66 1.37
C LEU A 75 -6.46 -0.08 0.81
N LYS A 76 -7.54 -0.02 1.61
CA LYS A 76 -8.78 0.64 1.21
C LYS A 76 -8.62 2.16 1.12
N GLU A 77 -7.88 2.75 2.06
CA GLU A 77 -7.55 4.19 2.05
C GLU A 77 -6.64 4.56 0.87
N LEU A 78 -5.79 3.63 0.41
CA LEU A 78 -5.03 3.76 -0.84
C LEU A 78 -5.90 3.57 -2.10
N HIS A 79 -7.22 3.42 -1.92
CA HIS A 79 -8.22 3.25 -2.97
C HIS A 79 -8.02 2.01 -3.85
N PHE A 80 -7.42 0.94 -3.31
CA PHE A 80 -7.43 -0.34 -4.02
C PHE A 80 -8.86 -0.90 -4.07
N THR A 81 -9.22 -1.53 -5.19
CA THR A 81 -10.51 -2.23 -5.26
C THR A 81 -10.62 -3.31 -4.19
N PRO A 82 -11.84 -3.63 -3.71
CA PRO A 82 -12.04 -4.69 -2.71
C PRO A 82 -11.41 -6.03 -3.10
N ASN A 83 -11.37 -6.35 -4.39
CA ASN A 83 -10.75 -7.56 -4.92
C ASN A 83 -9.22 -7.54 -4.78
N SER A 84 -8.57 -6.40 -5.09
CA SER A 84 -7.13 -6.22 -4.88
C SER A 84 -6.77 -6.26 -3.39
N VAL A 85 -7.55 -5.61 -2.53
CA VAL A 85 -7.37 -5.66 -1.07
C VAL A 85 -7.42 -7.12 -0.58
N ASP A 86 -8.43 -7.88 -0.99
CA ASP A 86 -8.58 -9.28 -0.59
C ASP A 86 -7.43 -10.15 -1.12
N THR A 87 -7.04 -9.97 -2.39
CA THR A 87 -5.91 -10.68 -3.00
C THR A 87 -4.59 -10.41 -2.27
N ILE A 88 -4.31 -9.16 -1.92
CA ILE A 88 -3.10 -8.78 -1.17
C ILE A 88 -3.15 -9.38 0.24
N CYS A 89 -4.27 -9.23 0.94
CA CYS A 89 -4.41 -9.75 2.30
C CYS A 89 -4.35 -11.28 2.37
N GLN A 90 -4.85 -12.00 1.36
CA GLN A 90 -4.79 -13.47 1.28
C GLN A 90 -3.41 -13.98 0.84
N GLY A 91 -2.68 -13.20 0.03
CA GLY A 91 -1.36 -13.55 -0.48
C GLY A 91 -0.20 -13.33 0.50
N LEU A 92 -0.46 -12.84 1.73
CA LEU A 92 0.58 -12.66 2.75
C LEU A 92 1.14 -14.03 3.17
N ALA A 93 2.45 -14.22 2.97
CA ALA A 93 3.18 -15.47 3.21
C ALA A 93 3.67 -15.66 4.66
#